data_AF-A0A6J1MSD5-F1
#
_entry.id   AF-A0A6J1MSD5-F1
#
_cell.length_a   1.000
_cell.length_b   1.000
_cell.length_c   1.000
_cell.angle_alpha   90.00
_cell.angle_beta   90.00
_cell.angle_gamma   90.00
#
_symmetry.space_group_name_H-M   'P 1'
#
loop_
_entity.id
_entity.type
_entity.pdbx_description
1 polymer ?
#
loop_
_entity_poly.entity_id
_entity_poly.type
_entity_poly.pdbx_seq_one_letter_code
_entity_poly.pdbx_strand_id
1 'polypeptide(L)'
;MKSFSLSDLWVSSHERLSDFYLTSWQRGDSPVPMLVIRLLLATIMTGIFVWSITTSPTPYWLIYLTNWGLLMVTLLTLSGTVVSLLAVCKQLPDGAALPWYVSIYWLFYNIAITMAIIITALYWILLYNPEQREQEGFWLDLATHGFNSCVAFVEIAMARTPIRLLHIYQPLGVGLWYAAFSGIYYAAGGTDGNGNPFIYEILNWAEPGDASIIVAITAASLIVLYTVLWGVSLCRDRISTSLIRTTSLELPFAPPDRHSPSGMV
;
A
#
# COMPACT_ATOMS: atom_id res chain seq x y z
N MET A 1 25.78 -15.87 -9.43
CA MET A 1 25.39 -14.44 -9.50
C MET A 1 24.06 -14.40 -10.22
N LYS A 2 22.93 -14.05 -9.58
CA LYS A 2 21.65 -13.93 -10.29
C LYS A 2 21.78 -12.73 -11.25
N SER A 3 21.54 -12.93 -12.54
CA SER A 3 21.55 -11.84 -13.52
C SER A 3 20.32 -10.95 -13.31
N PHE A 4 20.50 -9.65 -13.12
CA PHE A 4 19.40 -8.70 -13.08
C PHE A 4 18.78 -8.57 -14.47
N SER A 5 17.45 -8.71 -14.55
CA SER A 5 16.66 -8.52 -15.77
C SER A 5 15.82 -7.24 -15.67
N LEU A 6 15.44 -6.63 -16.80
CA LEU A 6 14.49 -5.51 -16.83
C LEU A 6 13.14 -5.87 -16.19
N SER A 7 12.77 -7.16 -16.21
CA SER A 7 11.58 -7.68 -15.54
C SER A 7 11.65 -7.60 -14.00
N ASP A 8 12.83 -7.40 -13.42
CA ASP A 8 13.01 -7.22 -11.98
C ASP A 8 12.78 -5.78 -11.52
N LEU A 9 12.87 -4.82 -12.45
CA LEU A 9 12.59 -3.40 -12.18
C LEU A 9 11.09 -3.11 -12.18
N TRP A 10 10.31 -3.88 -12.94
CA TRP A 10 8.86 -3.70 -13.05
C TRP A 10 8.09 -4.82 -12.33
N VAL A 11 6.83 -4.54 -12.03
CA VAL A 11 5.88 -5.45 -11.35
C VAL A 11 5.33 -6.55 -12.28
N SER A 12 6.14 -7.05 -13.24
CA SER A 12 5.71 -8.00 -14.28
C SER A 12 5.92 -9.47 -13.95
N SER A 13 6.84 -9.80 -13.03
CA SER A 13 7.20 -11.19 -12.76
C SER A 13 7.54 -11.45 -11.29
N HIS A 14 6.99 -12.54 -10.76
CA HIS A 14 7.28 -13.05 -9.44
C HIS A 14 7.20 -14.59 -9.44
N GLU A 15 7.95 -15.25 -8.56
CA GLU A 15 8.10 -16.71 -8.58
C GLU A 15 6.78 -17.44 -8.29
N ARG A 16 5.93 -16.88 -7.40
CA ARG A 16 4.68 -17.51 -6.99
C ARG A 16 3.53 -16.53 -7.05
N LEU A 17 2.54 -16.82 -7.90
CA LEU A 17 1.33 -16.01 -7.98
C LEU A 17 0.54 -15.99 -6.67
N SER A 18 0.64 -17.07 -5.89
CA SER A 18 -0.03 -17.23 -4.60
C SER A 18 0.41 -16.23 -3.53
N ASP A 19 1.59 -15.62 -3.66
CA ASP A 19 2.03 -14.59 -2.72
C ASP A 19 1.20 -13.28 -2.83
N PHE A 20 0.42 -13.11 -3.89
CA PHE A 20 -0.46 -11.94 -4.07
C PHE A 20 -1.88 -12.12 -3.50
N TYR A 21 -2.29 -13.34 -3.16
CA TYR A 21 -3.65 -13.61 -2.66
C TYR A 21 -3.71 -14.50 -1.42
N LEU A 22 -2.57 -15.00 -0.92
CA LEU A 22 -2.51 -15.77 0.33
C LEU A 22 -2.01 -14.91 1.49
N THR A 23 -2.42 -15.28 2.70
CA THR A 23 -1.94 -14.65 3.94
C THR A 23 -0.62 -15.25 4.39
N SER A 24 0.23 -14.46 5.04
CA SER A 24 1.44 -14.95 5.71
C SER A 24 1.11 -15.88 6.88
N TRP A 25 -0.13 -15.91 7.38
CA TRP A 25 -0.50 -16.59 8.61
C TRP A 25 -1.38 -17.83 8.43
N GLN A 26 -1.34 -18.46 7.26
CA GLN A 26 -2.12 -19.66 6.95
C GLN A 26 -1.28 -20.84 6.47
N ARG A 27 -1.71 -22.07 6.81
CA ARG A 27 -1.07 -23.34 6.41
C ARG A 27 -1.50 -23.84 5.02
N GLY A 28 -2.71 -23.53 4.58
CA GLY A 28 -3.26 -23.98 3.30
C GLY A 28 -3.18 -22.95 2.19
N ASP A 29 -3.62 -23.37 1.00
CA ASP A 29 -3.61 -22.55 -0.21
C ASP A 29 -4.97 -21.88 -0.52
N SER A 30 -5.87 -21.87 0.47
CA SER A 30 -7.16 -21.18 0.33
C SER A 30 -6.95 -19.67 0.23
N PRO A 31 -7.49 -19.00 -0.81
CA PRO A 31 -7.47 -17.54 -0.93
C PRO A 31 -8.49 -16.83 -0.02
N VAL A 32 -9.43 -17.57 0.58
CA VAL A 32 -10.56 -17.02 1.34
C VAL A 32 -10.13 -16.16 2.53
N PRO A 33 -9.14 -16.53 3.37
CA PRO A 33 -8.77 -15.70 4.51
C PRO A 33 -8.28 -14.31 4.11
N MET A 34 -7.47 -14.21 3.05
CA MET A 34 -7.02 -12.91 2.55
C MET A 34 -8.18 -12.13 1.91
N LEU A 35 -9.09 -12.81 1.20
CA LEU A 35 -10.28 -12.16 0.64
C LEU A 35 -11.12 -11.49 1.73
N VAL A 36 -11.38 -12.17 2.86
CA VAL A 36 -12.16 -11.61 3.97
C VAL A 36 -11.48 -10.36 4.54
N ILE A 37 -10.17 -10.41 4.78
CA ILE A 37 -9.40 -9.25 5.26
C ILE A 37 -9.54 -8.10 4.26
N ARG A 38 -9.29 -8.35 2.97
CA ARG A 38 -9.32 -7.31 1.95
C ARG A 38 -10.70 -6.71 1.71
N LEU A 39 -11.77 -7.50 1.82
CA LEU A 39 -13.15 -6.99 1.77
C LEU A 39 -13.43 -6.01 2.91
N LEU A 40 -12.98 -6.32 4.14
CA LEU A 40 -13.12 -5.42 5.28
C LEU A 40 -12.33 -4.12 5.07
N LEU A 41 -11.06 -4.24 4.66
CA LEU A 41 -10.21 -3.07 4.38
C LEU A 41 -10.78 -2.20 3.25
N ALA A 42 -11.24 -2.81 2.16
CA ALA A 42 -11.83 -2.10 1.03
C ALA A 42 -13.13 -1.39 1.42
N THR A 43 -13.97 -2.01 2.27
CA THR A 43 -15.20 -1.38 2.78
C THR A 43 -14.86 -0.16 3.63
N ILE A 44 -13.91 -0.28 4.56
CA ILE A 44 -13.46 0.83 5.41
C ILE A 44 -12.91 1.98 4.54
N MET A 45 -11.98 1.68 3.63
CA MET A 45 -11.32 2.71 2.84
C MET A 45 -12.26 3.38 1.83
N THR A 46 -13.18 2.62 1.22
CA THR A 46 -14.21 3.19 0.35
C THR A 46 -15.14 4.10 1.14
N GLY A 47 -15.52 3.72 2.37
CA GLY A 47 -16.32 4.56 3.26
C GLY A 47 -15.63 5.88 3.60
N ILE A 48 -14.35 5.83 4.00
CA ILE A 48 -13.55 7.04 4.30
C ILE A 48 -13.37 7.91 3.04
N PHE A 49 -13.13 7.29 1.89
CA PHE A 49 -13.00 8.00 0.62
C PHE A 49 -14.30 8.74 0.26
N VAL A 50 -15.44 8.06 0.31
CA VAL A 50 -16.76 8.67 0.08
C VAL A 50 -17.03 9.79 1.08
N TRP A 51 -16.74 9.57 2.37
CA TRP A 51 -16.89 10.59 3.39
C TRP A 51 -16.06 11.84 3.06
N SER A 52 -14.77 11.68 2.77
CA SER A 52 -13.85 12.77 2.40
C SER A 52 -14.36 13.61 1.21
N ILE A 53 -14.79 12.96 0.12
CA ILE A 53 -15.28 13.69 -1.07
C ILE A 53 -16.62 14.39 -0.82
N THR A 54 -17.48 13.84 0.04
CA THR A 54 -18.80 14.43 0.34
C THR A 54 -18.74 15.57 1.35
N THR A 55 -17.79 15.54 2.29
CA THR A 55 -17.59 16.61 3.28
C THR A 55 -16.79 17.77 2.72
N SER A 56 -15.90 17.52 1.75
CA SER A 56 -15.10 18.56 1.10
C SER A 56 -15.26 18.55 -0.42
N PRO A 57 -16.47 18.78 -0.97
CA PRO A 57 -16.73 18.81 -2.41
C PRO A 57 -16.21 20.11 -3.02
N THR A 58 -14.90 20.31 -2.92
CA THR A 58 -14.21 21.50 -3.40
C THR A 58 -13.36 21.16 -4.63
N PRO A 59 -13.16 22.09 -5.57
CA PRO A 59 -12.22 21.89 -6.68
C PRO A 59 -10.78 21.68 -6.18
N TYR A 60 -10.50 22.02 -4.93
CA TYR A 60 -9.19 21.88 -4.29
C TYR A 60 -8.90 20.46 -3.79
N TRP A 61 -9.86 19.53 -3.78
CA TRP A 61 -9.63 18.19 -3.22
C TRP A 61 -8.39 17.51 -3.82
N LEU A 62 -8.21 17.60 -5.14
CA LEU A 62 -7.10 16.97 -5.86
C LEU A 62 -5.75 17.70 -5.72
N ILE A 63 -5.67 18.87 -5.07
CA ILE A 63 -4.37 19.54 -4.87
C ILE A 63 -3.65 19.00 -3.64
N TYR A 64 -4.36 18.40 -2.68
CA TYR A 64 -3.78 17.93 -1.42
C TYR A 64 -3.16 16.53 -1.56
N LEU A 65 -1.92 16.38 -1.10
CA LEU A 65 -1.21 15.10 -1.05
C LEU A 65 -1.94 14.08 -0.17
N THR A 66 -2.57 14.54 0.93
CA THR A 66 -3.38 13.68 1.81
C THR A 66 -4.46 12.94 1.02
N ASN A 67 -5.13 13.64 0.11
CA ASN A 67 -6.22 13.10 -0.70
C ASN A 67 -5.72 12.13 -1.76
N TRP A 68 -4.53 12.38 -2.33
CA TRP A 68 -3.84 11.41 -3.19
C TRP A 68 -3.50 10.14 -2.41
N GLY A 69 -2.99 10.27 -1.17
CA GLY A 69 -2.72 9.13 -0.29
C GLY A 69 -3.96 8.30 -0.02
N LEU A 70 -5.08 8.94 0.32
CA LEU A 70 -6.36 8.28 0.53
C LEU A 70 -6.83 7.54 -0.73
N LEU A 71 -6.76 8.18 -1.90
CA LEU A 71 -7.10 7.54 -3.17
C LEU A 71 -6.23 6.31 -3.46
N MET A 72 -4.91 6.42 -3.26
CA MET A 72 -3.98 5.31 -3.51
C MET A 72 -4.27 4.11 -2.61
N VAL A 73 -4.64 4.33 -1.35
CA VAL A 73 -4.96 3.24 -0.40
C VAL A 73 -6.33 2.62 -0.71
N THR A 74 -7.30 3.42 -1.15
CA THR A 74 -8.56 2.89 -1.69
C THR A 74 -8.31 2.04 -2.95
N LEU A 75 -7.46 2.50 -3.87
CA LEU A 75 -7.10 1.72 -5.07
C LEU A 75 -6.33 0.45 -4.72
N LEU A 76 -5.43 0.50 -3.73
CA LEU A 76 -4.74 -0.67 -3.19
C LEU A 76 -5.75 -1.72 -2.69
N THR A 77 -6.66 -1.33 -1.81
CA THR A 77 -7.61 -2.28 -1.18
C THR A 77 -8.61 -2.85 -2.18
N LEU A 78 -9.10 -2.03 -3.13
CA LEU A 78 -9.98 -2.49 -4.21
C LEU A 78 -9.27 -3.46 -5.16
N SER A 79 -8.08 -3.10 -5.65
CA SER A 79 -7.30 -3.97 -6.55
C SER A 79 -6.89 -5.28 -5.86
N GLY A 80 -6.50 -5.24 -4.59
CA GLY A 80 -6.20 -6.44 -3.80
C GLY A 80 -7.42 -7.34 -3.61
N THR A 81 -8.59 -6.75 -3.39
CA THR A 81 -9.87 -7.48 -3.30
C THR A 81 -10.18 -8.19 -4.60
N VAL A 82 -9.99 -7.53 -5.75
CA VAL A 82 -10.16 -8.14 -7.08
C VAL A 82 -9.20 -9.32 -7.25
N VAL A 83 -7.92 -9.17 -6.88
CA VAL A 83 -6.94 -10.27 -6.95
C VAL A 83 -7.38 -11.47 -6.11
N SER A 84 -7.80 -11.26 -4.87
CA SER A 84 -8.28 -12.34 -3.98
C SER A 84 -9.59 -12.97 -4.45
N LEU A 85 -10.53 -12.17 -4.97
CA LEU A 85 -11.80 -12.66 -5.48
C LEU A 85 -11.58 -13.52 -6.73
N LEU A 86 -10.73 -13.07 -7.66
CA LEU A 86 -10.37 -13.84 -8.84
C LEU A 86 -9.64 -15.13 -8.47
N ALA A 87 -8.81 -15.14 -7.43
CA ALA A 87 -8.19 -16.37 -6.92
C ALA A 87 -9.21 -17.38 -6.36
N VAL A 88 -10.33 -16.91 -5.78
CA VAL A 88 -11.43 -17.77 -5.33
C VAL A 88 -12.26 -18.28 -6.50
N CYS A 89 -12.63 -17.39 -7.43
CA CYS A 89 -13.56 -17.70 -8.53
C CYS A 89 -12.89 -18.42 -9.71
N LYS A 90 -11.60 -18.22 -9.91
CA LYS A 90 -10.81 -18.78 -11.01
C LYS A 90 -9.55 -19.40 -10.41
N GLN A 91 -9.19 -20.59 -10.88
CA GLN A 91 -7.79 -21.01 -10.73
C GLN A 91 -6.95 -20.07 -11.58
N LEU A 92 -6.25 -19.14 -10.93
CA LEU A 92 -5.36 -18.22 -11.61
C LEU A 92 -4.28 -19.03 -12.34
N PRO A 93 -4.02 -18.76 -13.63
CA PRO A 93 -3.12 -19.59 -14.41
C PRO A 93 -1.68 -19.50 -13.90
N ASP A 94 -1.04 -20.65 -13.73
CA ASP A 94 0.40 -20.73 -13.50
C ASP A 94 1.14 -20.33 -14.78
N GLY A 95 1.91 -19.26 -14.70
CA GLY A 95 2.67 -18.72 -15.83
C GLY A 95 3.86 -17.88 -15.36
N ALA A 96 4.85 -17.71 -16.23
CA ALA A 96 6.06 -16.95 -15.91
C ALA A 96 5.80 -15.43 -15.73
N ALA A 97 4.70 -14.92 -16.29
CA ALA A 97 4.32 -13.50 -16.22
C ALA A 97 3.09 -13.31 -15.33
N LEU A 98 3.10 -12.23 -14.54
CA LEU A 98 1.95 -11.85 -13.72
C LEU A 98 0.82 -11.31 -14.61
N PRO A 99 -0.45 -11.69 -14.35
CA PRO A 99 -1.58 -11.03 -14.95
C PRO A 99 -1.59 -9.53 -14.63
N TRP A 100 -1.99 -8.69 -15.59
CA TRP A 100 -1.90 -7.23 -15.47
C TRP A 100 -2.57 -6.65 -14.22
N TYR A 101 -3.68 -7.22 -13.76
CA TYR A 101 -4.39 -6.76 -12.57
C TYR A 101 -3.63 -7.07 -11.27
N VAL A 102 -2.84 -8.14 -11.25
CA VAL A 102 -1.93 -8.46 -10.13
C VAL A 102 -0.75 -7.50 -10.13
N SER A 103 -0.22 -7.18 -11.31
CA SER A 103 0.81 -6.15 -11.46
C SER A 103 0.34 -4.78 -10.97
N ILE A 104 -0.89 -4.36 -11.32
CA ILE A 104 -1.48 -3.11 -10.85
C ILE A 104 -1.65 -3.11 -9.33
N TYR A 105 -2.20 -4.19 -8.76
CA TYR A 105 -2.28 -4.34 -7.30
C TYR A 105 -0.91 -4.19 -6.65
N TRP A 106 0.12 -4.83 -7.21
CA TRP A 106 1.47 -4.78 -6.66
C TRP A 106 2.11 -3.39 -6.76
N LEU A 107 1.87 -2.67 -7.84
CA LEU A 107 2.28 -1.28 -7.99
C LEU A 107 1.63 -0.41 -6.90
N PHE A 108 0.31 -0.51 -6.73
CA PHE A 108 -0.39 0.19 -5.65
C PHE A 108 0.10 -0.24 -4.27
N TYR A 109 0.44 -1.51 -4.06
CA TYR A 109 0.97 -2.00 -2.79
C TYR A 109 2.29 -1.31 -2.42
N ASN A 110 3.22 -1.22 -3.36
CA ASN A 110 4.52 -0.57 -3.14
C ASN A 110 4.38 0.94 -2.86
N ILE A 111 3.47 1.61 -3.58
CA ILE A 111 3.22 3.04 -3.45
C ILE A 111 2.43 3.34 -2.17
N ALA A 112 1.22 2.81 -2.08
CA ALA A 112 0.20 3.21 -1.11
C ALA A 112 0.60 2.92 0.34
N ILE A 113 1.27 1.80 0.63
CA ILE A 113 1.72 1.48 2.00
C ILE A 113 2.72 2.54 2.49
N THR A 114 3.71 2.84 1.66
CA THR A 114 4.75 3.84 1.97
C THR A 114 4.14 5.23 2.08
N MET A 115 3.25 5.59 1.15
CA MET A 115 2.57 6.89 1.13
C MET A 115 1.65 7.08 2.34
N ALA A 116 0.91 6.05 2.77
CA ALA A 116 0.05 6.13 3.95
C ALA A 116 0.86 6.50 5.19
N ILE A 117 1.96 5.79 5.44
CA ILE A 117 2.77 5.98 6.64
C ILE A 117 3.50 7.34 6.62
N ILE A 118 4.08 7.75 5.49
CA ILE A 118 4.76 9.05 5.42
C ILE A 118 3.76 10.21 5.53
N ILE A 119 2.58 10.12 4.90
CA ILE A 119 1.56 11.19 4.98
C ILE A 119 1.06 11.34 6.41
N THR A 120 0.84 10.22 7.13
CA THR A 120 0.50 10.26 8.55
C THR A 120 1.61 10.93 9.37
N ALA A 121 2.88 10.58 9.14
CA ALA A 121 4.01 11.19 9.84
C ALA A 121 4.11 12.70 9.55
N LEU A 122 4.04 13.11 8.28
CA LEU A 122 4.07 14.52 7.88
C LEU A 122 2.93 15.31 8.52
N TYR A 123 1.71 14.74 8.55
CA TYR A 123 0.58 15.40 9.18
C TYR A 123 0.83 15.64 10.67
N TRP A 124 1.13 14.57 11.44
CA TRP A 124 1.26 14.70 12.89
C TRP A 124 2.51 15.45 13.35
N ILE A 125 3.58 15.47 12.55
CA ILE A 125 4.84 16.14 12.88
C ILE A 125 4.83 17.61 12.43
N LEU A 126 4.26 17.91 11.25
CA LEU A 126 4.41 19.21 10.59
C LEU A 126 3.13 20.02 10.46
N LEU A 127 1.95 19.39 10.48
CA LEU A 127 0.67 20.07 10.18
C LEU A 127 -0.31 20.10 11.36
N TYR A 128 -0.26 19.10 12.24
CA TYR A 128 -1.22 18.99 13.33
C TYR A 128 -1.02 20.12 14.36
N ASN A 129 -2.07 20.92 14.57
CA ASN A 129 -2.12 21.95 15.60
C ASN A 129 -3.29 21.68 16.56
N PRO A 130 -3.04 21.37 17.84
CA PRO A 130 -4.10 21.09 18.81
C PRO A 130 -4.97 22.31 19.16
N GLU A 131 -4.49 23.53 18.91
CA GLU A 131 -5.19 24.78 19.25
C GLU A 131 -6.27 25.16 18.22
N GLN A 132 -6.20 24.65 16.99
CA GLN A 132 -7.12 24.94 15.88
C GLN A 132 -8.23 23.88 15.73
N ARG A 133 -8.59 23.21 16.83
CA ARG A 133 -9.42 22.00 16.79
C ARG A 133 -10.90 22.31 16.60
N GLU A 134 -11.39 22.16 15.38
CA GLU A 134 -12.81 21.92 15.14
C GLU A 134 -13.12 20.43 15.35
N GLN A 135 -14.13 20.11 16.18
CA GLN A 135 -14.46 18.72 16.53
C GLN A 135 -14.86 17.88 15.30
N GLU A 136 -15.45 18.50 14.28
CA GLU A 136 -15.88 17.81 13.05
C GLU A 136 -14.70 17.47 12.12
N GLY A 137 -13.70 18.36 11.99
CA GLY A 137 -12.50 18.11 11.19
C GLY A 137 -11.60 17.01 11.77
N PHE A 138 -11.49 16.95 13.10
CA PHE A 138 -10.61 15.99 13.78
C PHE A 138 -10.86 14.53 13.40
N TRP A 139 -12.12 14.12 13.28
CA TRP A 139 -12.43 12.73 12.95
C TRP A 139 -12.09 12.37 11.50
N LEU A 140 -12.25 13.33 10.59
CA LEU A 140 -11.85 13.16 9.20
C LEU A 140 -10.33 13.12 9.07
N ASP A 141 -9.59 13.94 9.81
CA ASP A 141 -8.13 13.88 9.87
C ASP A 141 -7.65 12.54 10.43
N LEU A 142 -8.26 12.08 11.53
CA LEU A 142 -7.93 10.77 12.09
C LEU A 142 -8.25 9.63 11.11
N ALA A 143 -9.32 9.74 10.31
CA ALA A 143 -9.66 8.77 9.29
C ALA A 143 -8.69 8.77 8.11
N THR A 144 -8.40 9.94 7.55
CA THR A 144 -7.55 10.11 6.36
C THR A 144 -6.06 9.86 6.64
N HIS A 145 -5.62 10.06 7.88
CA HIS A 145 -4.24 9.83 8.30
C HIS A 145 -4.08 8.56 9.16
N GLY A 146 -4.80 8.46 10.27
CA GLY A 146 -4.63 7.36 11.25
C GLY A 146 -5.12 6.02 10.71
N PHE A 147 -6.41 5.92 10.37
CA PHE A 147 -6.99 4.67 9.85
C PHE A 147 -6.34 4.25 8.54
N ASN A 148 -5.97 5.20 7.69
CA ASN A 148 -5.20 4.96 6.48
C ASN A 148 -3.89 4.18 6.75
N SER A 149 -3.08 4.64 7.70
CA SER A 149 -1.88 3.92 8.14
C SER A 149 -2.17 2.56 8.78
N CYS A 150 -3.27 2.43 9.54
CA CYS A 150 -3.69 1.13 10.08
C CYS A 150 -4.02 0.12 8.98
N VAL A 151 -4.71 0.54 7.91
CA VAL A 151 -5.01 -0.32 6.76
C VAL A 151 -3.74 -0.76 6.05
N ALA A 152 -2.80 0.16 5.83
CA ALA A 152 -1.47 -0.16 5.27
C ALA A 152 -0.71 -1.16 6.16
N PHE A 153 -0.78 -1.00 7.49
CA PHE A 153 -0.16 -1.93 8.44
C PHE A 153 -0.79 -3.33 8.38
N VAL A 154 -2.12 -3.43 8.27
CA VAL A 154 -2.80 -4.73 8.12
C VAL A 154 -2.40 -5.39 6.79
N GLU A 155 -2.33 -4.66 5.67
CA GLU A 155 -1.87 -5.21 4.40
C GLU A 155 -0.43 -5.73 4.46
N ILE A 156 0.51 -4.97 5.06
CA ILE A 156 1.89 -5.45 5.18
C ILE A 156 2.01 -6.63 6.15
N ALA A 157 1.29 -6.63 7.26
CA ALA A 157 1.35 -7.70 8.24
C ALA A 157 0.70 -8.99 7.73
N MET A 158 -0.41 -8.91 7.00
CA MET A 158 -1.22 -10.08 6.63
C MET A 158 -0.88 -10.66 5.25
N ALA A 159 -0.61 -9.85 4.24
CA ALA A 159 -0.36 -10.35 2.89
C ALA A 159 0.97 -11.10 2.82
N ARG A 160 1.16 -11.99 1.82
CA ARG A 160 2.48 -12.49 1.40
C ARG A 160 3.14 -11.61 0.34
N THR A 161 2.48 -10.53 -0.05
CA THR A 161 2.91 -9.70 -1.17
C THR A 161 4.32 -9.17 -0.91
N PRO A 162 5.24 -9.35 -1.87
CA PRO A 162 6.64 -9.04 -1.67
C PRO A 162 6.90 -7.54 -1.79
N ILE A 163 7.76 -7.01 -0.93
CA ILE A 163 8.40 -5.71 -1.14
C ILE A 163 9.80 -5.97 -1.69
N ARG A 164 10.18 -5.28 -2.77
CA ARG A 164 11.51 -5.39 -3.38
C ARG A 164 12.19 -4.02 -3.31
N LEU A 165 13.42 -3.94 -2.80
CA LEU A 165 14.16 -2.68 -2.76
C LEU A 165 14.29 -2.00 -4.15
N LEU A 166 14.32 -2.79 -5.23
CA LEU A 166 14.32 -2.26 -6.59
C LEU A 166 13.10 -1.39 -6.93
N HIS A 167 11.97 -1.56 -6.24
CA HIS A 167 10.75 -0.79 -6.48
C HIS A 167 10.66 0.51 -5.66
N ILE A 168 11.72 0.89 -4.94
CA ILE A 168 11.75 2.12 -4.12
C ILE A 168 11.47 3.40 -4.93
N TYR A 169 11.78 3.38 -6.22
CA TYR A 169 11.49 4.50 -7.12
C TYR A 169 9.98 4.74 -7.30
N GLN A 170 9.12 3.77 -7.02
CA GLN A 170 7.67 3.88 -7.22
C GLN A 170 7.04 4.90 -6.25
N PRO A 171 7.14 4.75 -4.91
CA PRO A 171 6.65 5.79 -4.00
C PRO A 171 7.46 7.08 -4.09
N LEU A 172 8.78 7.01 -4.33
CA LEU A 172 9.61 8.20 -4.51
C LEU A 172 9.16 9.02 -5.73
N GLY A 173 8.83 8.35 -6.83
CA GLY A 173 8.32 8.98 -8.05
C GLY A 173 7.01 9.71 -7.82
N VAL A 174 6.08 9.14 -7.03
CA VAL A 174 4.84 9.81 -6.65
C VAL A 174 5.11 11.05 -5.79
N GLY A 175 6.01 10.96 -4.81
CA GLY A 175 6.39 12.09 -3.96
C GLY A 175 7.04 13.23 -4.76
N LEU A 176 7.99 12.92 -5.63
CA LEU A 176 8.65 13.90 -6.49
C LEU A 176 7.69 14.50 -7.53
N TRP A 177 6.77 13.69 -8.07
CA TRP A 177 5.72 14.18 -8.96
C TRP A 177 4.80 15.16 -8.24
N TYR A 178 4.41 14.87 -7.00
CA TYR A 178 3.62 15.81 -6.21
C TYR A 178 4.38 17.12 -5.93
N ALA A 179 5.67 17.03 -5.57
CA ALA A 179 6.50 18.22 -5.36
C ALA A 179 6.56 19.08 -6.64
N ALA A 180 6.83 18.48 -7.80
CA ALA A 180 6.83 19.17 -9.09
C ALA A 180 5.47 19.79 -9.40
N PHE A 181 4.38 19.03 -9.23
CA PHE A 181 3.02 19.52 -9.36
C PHE A 181 2.76 20.75 -8.49
N SER A 182 3.13 20.71 -7.20
CA SER A 182 2.89 21.80 -6.26
C SER A 182 3.64 23.09 -6.64
N GLY A 183 4.87 22.97 -7.14
CA GLY A 183 5.64 24.12 -7.62
C GLY A 183 5.07 24.71 -8.91
N ILE A 184 4.63 23.86 -9.84
CA ILE A 184 3.94 24.31 -11.07
C ILE A 184 2.61 24.97 -10.73
N TYR A 185 1.85 24.39 -9.79
CA TYR A 185 0.56 24.94 -9.33
C TYR A 185 0.73 26.35 -8.75
N TYR A 186 1.74 26.53 -7.90
CA TYR A 186 2.11 27.86 -7.39
C TYR A 186 2.50 28.83 -8.51
N ALA A 187 3.40 28.42 -9.42
CA ALA A 187 3.85 29.26 -10.53
C ALA A 187 2.72 29.67 -11.49
N ALA A 188 1.65 28.87 -11.57
CA ALA A 188 0.43 29.17 -12.32
C ALA A 188 -0.55 30.08 -11.56
N GLY A 189 -0.22 30.54 -10.35
CA GLY A 189 -1.07 31.39 -9.51
C GLY A 189 -2.13 30.62 -8.71
N GLY A 190 -1.94 29.31 -8.50
CA GLY A 190 -2.86 28.48 -7.74
C GLY A 190 -2.89 28.84 -6.25
N THR A 191 -4.07 28.71 -5.63
CA THR A 191 -4.29 28.96 -4.19
C THR A 191 -4.89 27.74 -3.50
N ASP A 192 -4.91 27.75 -2.16
CA ASP A 192 -5.76 26.84 -1.39
C ASP A 192 -7.23 27.29 -1.35
N GLY A 193 -8.06 26.57 -0.58
CA GLY A 193 -9.46 26.92 -0.35
C GLY A 193 -9.72 28.25 0.36
N ASN A 194 -8.70 28.82 1.00
CA ASN A 194 -8.77 30.09 1.73
C ASN A 194 -8.18 31.26 0.91
N GLY A 195 -7.65 31.00 -0.28
CA GLY A 195 -6.99 32.00 -1.13
C GLY A 195 -5.51 32.22 -0.81
N ASN A 196 -4.90 31.38 0.03
CA ASN A 196 -3.47 31.46 0.31
C ASN A 196 -2.66 30.95 -0.90
N PRO A 197 -1.51 31.56 -1.21
CA PRO A 197 -0.68 31.18 -2.36
C PRO A 197 0.19 29.94 -2.09
N PHE A 198 -0.32 28.95 -1.35
CA PHE A 198 0.35 27.68 -1.07
C PHE A 198 -0.69 26.60 -0.75
N ILE A 199 -0.38 25.34 -1.05
CA ILE A 199 -1.24 24.20 -0.69
C ILE A 199 -1.03 23.82 0.78
N TYR A 200 0.25 23.74 1.17
CA TYR A 200 0.71 23.54 2.54
C TYR A 200 1.69 24.66 2.85
N GLU A 201 1.54 25.32 3.99
CA GLU A 201 2.42 26.43 4.39
C GLU A 201 3.89 26.01 4.45
N ILE A 202 4.17 24.80 4.94
CA ILE A 202 5.52 24.20 4.96
C ILE A 202 6.13 23.98 3.56
N LEU A 203 5.32 24.02 2.51
CA LEU A 203 5.73 23.86 1.12
C LEU A 203 5.40 25.14 0.32
N ASN A 204 5.64 26.29 0.95
CA ASN A 204 5.45 27.59 0.33
C ASN A 204 6.55 27.88 -0.69
N TRP A 205 6.20 27.79 -1.98
CA TRP A 205 7.12 28.03 -3.09
C TRP A 205 7.47 29.51 -3.32
N ALA A 206 6.87 30.45 -2.58
CA ALA A 206 7.38 31.82 -2.48
C ALA A 206 8.76 31.87 -1.79
N GLU A 207 9.06 30.87 -0.96
CA GLU A 207 10.34 30.65 -0.28
C GLU A 207 10.96 29.33 -0.79
N PRO A 208 11.45 29.28 -2.04
CA PRO A 208 11.80 28.03 -2.70
C PRO A 208 12.96 27.28 -2.05
N GLY A 209 13.82 27.97 -1.28
CA GLY A 209 14.89 27.34 -0.49
C GLY A 209 14.34 26.40 0.57
N ASP A 210 13.42 26.90 1.40
CA ASP A 210 12.83 26.15 2.50
C ASP A 210 11.92 25.03 1.98
N ALA A 211 11.10 25.32 0.96
CA ALA A 211 10.29 24.30 0.28
C ALA A 211 11.18 23.16 -0.29
N SER A 212 12.31 23.50 -0.91
CA SER A 212 13.24 22.49 -1.45
C SER A 212 13.89 21.64 -0.36
N ILE A 213 14.20 22.22 0.80
CA ILE A 213 14.71 21.48 1.97
C ILE A 213 13.66 20.48 2.47
N ILE A 214 12.40 20.89 2.60
CA ILE A 214 11.30 20.00 2.98
C ILE A 214 11.13 18.85 1.99
N VAL A 215 11.19 19.11 0.69
CA VAL A 215 11.14 18.07 -0.36
C VAL A 215 12.31 17.09 -0.21
N ALA A 216 13.53 17.59 -0.01
CA ALA A 216 14.73 16.74 0.13
C ALA A 216 14.67 15.85 1.38
N ILE A 217 14.27 16.41 2.53
CA ILE A 217 14.10 15.66 3.78
C ILE A 217 13.01 14.59 3.63
N THR A 218 11.88 14.94 3.00
CA THR A 218 10.76 14.01 2.77
C THR A 218 11.18 12.88 1.82
N ALA A 219 11.92 13.18 0.75
CA ALA A 219 12.46 12.19 -0.18
C ALA A 219 13.45 11.23 0.52
N ALA A 220 14.35 11.74 1.36
CA ALA A 220 15.25 10.92 2.17
C ALA A 220 14.46 10.03 3.15
N SER A 221 13.44 10.58 3.79
CA SER A 221 12.57 9.87 4.74
C SER A 221 11.78 8.76 4.06
N LEU A 222 11.29 8.98 2.83
CA LEU A 222 10.65 7.96 1.99
C LEU A 222 11.60 6.80 1.68
N ILE A 223 12.87 7.09 1.36
CA ILE A 223 13.87 6.05 1.09
C ILE A 223 14.12 5.18 2.33
N VAL A 224 14.32 5.83 3.48
CA VAL A 224 14.51 5.13 4.76
C VAL A 224 13.28 4.30 5.10
N LEU A 225 12.09 4.88 5.02
CA LEU A 225 10.82 4.21 5.31
C LEU A 225 10.60 3.00 4.41
N TYR A 226 10.81 3.12 3.10
CA TYR A 226 10.66 1.99 2.19
C TYR A 226 11.63 0.85 2.52
N THR A 227 12.86 1.19 2.91
CA THR A 227 13.87 0.22 3.34
C THR A 227 13.46 -0.48 4.64
N VAL A 228 12.86 0.25 5.59
CA VAL A 228 12.29 -0.33 6.82
C VAL A 228 11.14 -1.26 6.49
N LEU A 229 10.19 -0.85 5.63
CA LEU A 229 9.06 -1.68 5.22
C LEU A 229 9.51 -2.95 4.50
N TRP A 230 10.54 -2.86 3.66
CA TRP A 230 11.20 -4.02 3.08
C TRP A 230 11.73 -4.97 4.18
N GLY A 231 12.45 -4.45 5.17
CA GLY A 231 12.92 -5.24 6.32
C GLY A 231 11.79 -5.88 7.12
N VAL A 232 10.68 -5.17 7.33
CA VAL A 232 9.46 -5.69 7.98
C VAL A 232 8.87 -6.85 7.18
N SER A 233 8.78 -6.73 5.85
CA SER A 233 8.28 -7.82 5.00
C SER A 233 9.13 -9.07 5.08
N LEU A 234 10.47 -8.92 5.12
CA LEU A 234 11.39 -10.05 5.33
C LEU A 234 11.23 -10.69 6.71
N CYS A 235 11.04 -9.86 7.75
CA CYS A 235 10.82 -10.34 9.10
C CYS A 235 9.51 -11.16 9.20
N ARG A 236 8.42 -10.62 8.66
CA ARG A 236 7.12 -11.31 8.54
C ARG A 236 7.27 -12.67 7.87
N ASP A 237 7.93 -12.72 6.71
CA ASP A 237 8.07 -13.95 5.93
C ASP A 237 8.93 -15.00 6.65
N ARG A 238 10.00 -14.57 7.33
CA ARG A 238 10.82 -15.44 8.17
C ARG A 238 10.05 -16.00 9.36
N ILE A 239 9.33 -15.14 10.09
CA ILE A 239 8.52 -15.57 11.25
C ILE A 239 7.42 -16.54 10.78
N SER A 240 6.69 -16.20 9.72
CA SER A 240 5.68 -17.07 9.11
C SER A 240 6.25 -18.45 8.76
N THR A 241 7.41 -18.47 8.10
CA THR A 241 8.04 -19.73 7.69
C THR A 241 8.43 -20.56 8.92
N SER A 242 9.00 -19.94 9.95
CA SER A 242 9.44 -20.61 11.18
C SER A 242 8.31 -21.08 12.11
N LEU A 243 7.14 -20.44 12.08
CA LEU A 243 6.02 -20.78 12.99
C LEU A 243 4.92 -21.60 12.33
N ILE A 244 4.77 -21.51 11.01
CA ILE A 244 3.62 -22.06 10.29
C ILE A 244 4.05 -23.13 9.28
N ARG A 245 5.16 -22.92 8.56
CA ARG A 245 5.61 -23.81 7.47
C ARG A 245 6.59 -24.89 7.90
N THR A 246 7.31 -24.73 9.00
CA THR A 246 8.15 -25.79 9.60
C THR A 246 7.32 -26.83 10.36
N THR A 247 6.21 -26.43 10.99
CA THR A 247 5.34 -27.34 11.75
C THR A 247 4.61 -28.37 10.86
N SER A 248 4.56 -28.16 9.54
CA SER A 248 3.95 -29.13 8.60
C SER A 248 4.88 -30.28 8.19
N LEU A 249 6.19 -30.20 8.46
CA LEU A 249 7.15 -31.29 8.20
C LEU A 249 7.20 -32.33 9.32
N GLU A 250 6.59 -32.04 10.47
CA GLU A 250 6.48 -32.97 11.60
C GLU A 250 5.16 -33.75 11.61
N LEU A 251 4.25 -33.47 10.67
CA LEU A 251 3.04 -34.26 10.52
C LEU A 251 3.39 -35.59 9.84
N PRO A 252 3.08 -36.74 10.46
CA PRO A 252 3.23 -38.02 9.79
C PRO A 252 2.40 -38.01 8.50
N PHE A 253 2.95 -38.62 7.44
CA PHE A 253 2.19 -38.85 6.21
C PHE A 253 0.83 -39.47 6.57
N ALA A 254 -0.25 -38.91 6.02
CA ALA A 254 -1.56 -39.53 6.15
C ALA A 254 -1.44 -41.00 5.71
N PRO A 255 -1.93 -41.98 6.51
CA PRO A 255 -1.96 -43.36 6.07
C PRO A 255 -2.69 -43.43 4.72
N PRO A 256 -2.22 -44.24 3.75
CA PRO A 256 -2.93 -44.40 2.49
C PRO A 256 -4.38 -44.78 2.76
N ASP A 257 -5.31 -44.10 2.08
CA ASP A 257 -6.74 -44.34 2.22
C ASP A 257 -7.03 -45.83 2.05
N ARG A 258 -7.64 -46.44 3.07
CA ARG A 258 -8.09 -47.84 3.07
C ARG A 258 -9.13 -48.16 1.98
N HIS A 259 -9.56 -47.14 1.24
CA HIS A 259 -10.49 -47.25 0.12
C HIS A 259 -9.81 -47.22 -1.26
N SER A 260 -8.48 -47.21 -1.32
CA SER A 260 -7.76 -47.54 -2.55
C SER A 260 -8.09 -49.00 -2.91
N PRO A 261 -8.77 -49.29 -4.03
CA PRO A 261 -9.05 -50.67 -4.41
C PRO A 261 -7.73 -51.36 -4.70
N SER A 262 -7.33 -52.24 -3.81
CA SER A 262 -6.25 -53.19 -4.04
C SER A 262 -6.64 -54.10 -5.20
N GLY A 263 -6.00 -53.90 -6.35
CA GLY A 263 -5.90 -54.92 -7.40
C GLY A 263 -6.82 -54.73 -8.60
N MET A 264 -6.20 -54.59 -9.77
CA MET A 264 -6.27 -55.62 -10.82
C MET A 264 -5.07 -55.44 -11.76
N VAL A 265 -4.22 -56.48 -11.74
CA VAL A 265 -3.27 -56.99 -12.74
C VAL A 265 -2.74 -56.02 -13.79
#